data_AF-A0A524C5Q0-F1
#
_entry.id   AF-A0A524C5Q0-F1
#
_cell.length_a   1.000
_cell.length_b   1.000
_cell.length_c   1.000
_cell.angle_alpha   90.00
_cell.angle_beta   90.00
_cell.angle_gamma   90.00
#
_symmetry.space_group_name_H-M   'P 1'
#
loop_
_entity.id
_entity.type
_entity.pdbx_description
1 polymer ?
#
loop_
_entity_poly.entity_id
_entity_poly.type
_entity_poly.pdbx_seq_one_letter_code
_entity_poly.pdbx_strand_id
1 'polypeptide(L)'
;MSQAAWYPETDKTRWKFFLRSFPLFVVLGLFFYFGLDKLGAFEFLELLVRDNSVWLLKIIYNIDPIEISYFERIDFDPFSTGFIFTDDFFPGIEMSTYPRKMIIIRACTGMEAGALLMALIFVTPAKWENKILAHITNLLMMHVGNTFRIAFHFWFTQYLYTHGVSLDKAFYYAHDMLSKVFGFIGIIIFTLVIERTGVKIVSTFGTWLDTIGMGIKKLTNVVKKRAFYIKETSIQNPQSQISTASASTTSEGSYKDIDEIIDEKKVSVDTEGSDNKMDFESHVTKKINFYPWESIKNNNWKFFKKSFQPFFITVAIIILLGLIPQISFALASASDWIATDWFGASLDVREKVNLFWWQSTYVGADSIAFVSTIFSNGLFLLAILIGLVLATPAKTNRKIIAGIFTFLITITLMILNNGLVKSAIWSLANNETMKTENPMRYLNLADLLPWGITLITVILILVIVFIINHLLKVKTFYTLYAWLHQLFYWLAGIIGILPEKTDNEPNITPTEMKSD
;
A
#
# COMPACT_ATOMS: atom_id res chain seq x y z
N MET A 1 11.52 -42.14 1.23
CA MET A 1 12.47 -41.02 1.25
C MET A 1 11.70 -39.75 1.54
N SER A 2 11.88 -39.14 2.72
CA SER A 2 11.28 -37.85 3.04
C SER A 2 11.87 -36.81 2.08
N GLN A 3 11.09 -36.35 1.11
CA GLN A 3 11.44 -35.15 0.36
C GLN A 3 11.52 -34.02 1.39
N ALA A 4 12.75 -33.66 1.77
CA ALA A 4 13.03 -32.51 2.61
C ALA A 4 12.26 -31.32 2.03
N ALA A 5 11.60 -30.56 2.91
CA ALA A 5 10.80 -29.41 2.54
C ALA A 5 11.57 -28.56 1.52
N TRP A 6 11.01 -28.36 0.34
CA TRP A 6 11.62 -27.53 -0.68
C TRP A 6 11.61 -26.09 -0.17
N TYR A 7 12.74 -25.65 0.38
CA TYR A 7 12.97 -24.29 0.88
C TYR A 7 14.36 -23.82 0.44
N PRO A 8 14.51 -22.73 -0.32
CA PRO A 8 15.84 -22.32 -0.77
C PRO A 8 16.70 -21.89 0.43
N GLU A 9 17.85 -22.54 0.61
CA GLU A 9 18.70 -22.37 1.80
C GLU A 9 19.37 -20.98 1.87
N THR A 10 19.66 -20.36 0.73
CA THR A 10 20.42 -19.09 0.70
C THR A 10 19.53 -17.89 0.33
N ASP A 11 19.88 -16.71 0.85
CA ASP A 11 19.22 -15.44 0.52
C ASP A 11 19.22 -15.16 -0.99
N LYS A 12 20.34 -15.46 -1.67
CA LYS A 12 20.49 -15.24 -3.11
C LYS A 12 19.55 -16.14 -3.90
N THR A 13 19.40 -17.40 -3.49
CA THR A 13 18.48 -18.35 -4.12
C THR A 13 17.02 -17.99 -3.85
N ARG A 14 16.68 -17.56 -2.63
CA ARG A 14 15.33 -17.07 -2.28
C ARG A 14 14.95 -15.85 -3.11
N TRP A 15 15.84 -14.86 -3.21
CA TRP A 15 15.63 -13.65 -4.03
C TRP A 15 15.46 -13.97 -5.51
N LYS A 16 16.33 -14.83 -6.07
CA LYS A 16 16.22 -15.26 -7.47
C LYS A 16 14.93 -16.03 -7.74
N PHE A 17 14.49 -16.86 -6.79
CA PHE A 17 13.23 -17.57 -6.87
C PHE A 17 12.04 -16.60 -6.83
N PHE A 18 11.99 -15.65 -5.89
CA PHE A 18 10.94 -14.64 -5.79
C PHE A 18 10.79 -13.82 -7.08
N LEU A 19 11.90 -13.28 -7.61
CA LEU A 19 11.87 -12.47 -8.83
C LEU A 19 11.38 -13.23 -10.08
N ARG A 20 11.45 -14.56 -10.07
CA ARG A 20 10.94 -15.41 -11.17
C ARG A 20 9.51 -15.87 -10.93
N SER A 21 9.22 -16.34 -9.73
CA SER A 21 7.96 -17.00 -9.39
C SER A 21 6.84 -16.00 -9.08
N PHE A 22 7.12 -14.89 -8.42
CA PHE A 22 6.08 -13.93 -8.04
C PHE A 22 5.46 -13.21 -9.25
N PRO A 23 6.23 -12.68 -10.22
CA PRO A 23 5.62 -12.10 -11.43
C PRO A 23 4.84 -13.14 -12.24
N LEU A 24 5.38 -14.36 -12.35
CA LEU A 24 4.68 -15.46 -13.04
C LEU A 24 3.37 -15.81 -12.32
N PHE A 25 3.37 -15.83 -10.99
CA PHE A 25 2.16 -16.03 -10.18
C PHE A 25 1.11 -14.95 -10.46
N VAL A 26 1.50 -13.67 -10.53
CA VAL A 26 0.56 -12.57 -10.84
C VAL A 26 -0.04 -12.75 -12.24
N VAL A 27 0.80 -13.01 -13.25
CA VAL A 27 0.33 -13.23 -14.63
C VAL A 27 -0.59 -14.44 -14.73
N LEU A 28 -0.23 -15.56 -14.09
CA LEU A 28 -1.05 -16.77 -14.07
C LEU A 28 -2.33 -16.58 -13.26
N GLY A 29 -2.30 -15.83 -12.16
CA GLY A 29 -3.49 -15.52 -11.37
C GLY A 29 -4.51 -14.75 -12.20
N LEU A 30 -4.05 -13.72 -12.93
CA LEU A 30 -4.89 -12.98 -13.87
C LEU A 30 -5.38 -13.87 -15.02
N PHE A 31 -4.51 -14.72 -15.58
CA PHE A 31 -4.87 -15.64 -16.66
C PHE A 31 -5.89 -16.69 -16.20
N PHE A 32 -5.70 -17.33 -15.05
CA PHE A 32 -6.65 -18.30 -14.53
C PHE A 32 -7.96 -17.64 -14.13
N TYR A 33 -7.93 -16.43 -13.58
CA TYR A 33 -9.15 -15.70 -13.28
C TYR A 33 -9.90 -15.33 -14.56
N PHE A 34 -9.36 -14.45 -15.40
CA PHE A 34 -10.07 -13.97 -16.60
C PHE A 34 -10.21 -15.03 -17.70
N GLY A 35 -9.26 -15.95 -17.82
CA GLY A 35 -9.25 -16.98 -18.85
C GLY A 35 -10.24 -18.11 -18.57
N LEU A 36 -10.31 -18.61 -17.32
CA LEU A 36 -11.29 -19.65 -16.97
C LEU A 36 -12.71 -19.08 -16.91
N ASP A 37 -12.86 -17.83 -16.48
CA ASP A 37 -14.12 -17.08 -16.54
C ASP A 37 -14.64 -17.00 -17.98
N LYS A 38 -13.78 -16.55 -18.91
CA LYS A 38 -14.12 -16.47 -20.34
C LYS A 38 -14.50 -17.82 -20.97
N LEU A 39 -13.91 -18.91 -20.48
CA LEU A 39 -14.22 -20.27 -20.93
C LEU A 39 -15.51 -20.86 -20.31
N GLY A 40 -16.20 -20.11 -19.44
CA GLY A 40 -17.41 -20.58 -18.76
C GLY A 40 -17.15 -21.65 -17.69
N ALA A 41 -15.88 -21.91 -17.33
CA ALA A 41 -15.53 -22.92 -16.33
C ALA A 41 -16.00 -22.52 -14.92
N PHE A 42 -16.01 -21.22 -14.64
CA PHE A 42 -16.50 -20.65 -13.40
C PHE A 42 -18.02 -20.68 -13.29
N GLU A 43 -18.71 -20.37 -14.37
CA GLU A 43 -20.16 -20.52 -14.48
C GLU A 43 -20.58 -22.00 -14.31
N PHE A 44 -19.87 -22.93 -14.95
CA PHE A 44 -20.10 -24.35 -14.74
C PHE A 44 -19.93 -24.75 -13.27
N LEU A 45 -18.86 -24.29 -12.61
CA LEU A 45 -18.64 -24.56 -11.20
C LEU A 45 -19.74 -23.95 -10.31
N GLU A 46 -20.20 -22.75 -10.65
CA GLU A 46 -21.28 -22.07 -9.95
C GLU A 46 -22.60 -22.85 -10.04
N LEU A 47 -23.00 -23.30 -11.23
CA LEU A 47 -24.19 -24.14 -11.44
C LEU A 47 -24.08 -25.44 -10.63
N LEU A 48 -22.93 -26.09 -10.68
CA LEU A 48 -22.69 -27.36 -10.00
C LEU A 48 -22.73 -27.20 -8.47
N VAL A 49 -22.14 -26.13 -7.94
CA VAL A 49 -22.20 -25.78 -6.51
C VAL A 49 -23.63 -25.41 -6.09
N ARG A 50 -24.36 -24.64 -6.90
CA ARG A 50 -25.76 -24.26 -6.66
C ARG A 50 -26.64 -25.49 -6.52
N ASP A 51 -26.66 -26.33 -7.55
CA ASP A 51 -27.57 -27.48 -7.63
C ASP A 51 -27.31 -28.46 -6.48
N ASN A 52 -26.04 -28.70 -6.16
CA ASN A 52 -25.66 -29.55 -5.03
C ASN A 52 -25.98 -28.90 -3.68
N SER A 53 -25.92 -27.58 -3.55
CA SER A 53 -26.30 -26.88 -2.31
C SER A 53 -27.81 -26.96 -2.07
N VAL A 54 -28.61 -26.76 -3.11
CA VAL A 54 -30.08 -26.89 -3.05
C VAL A 54 -30.46 -28.33 -2.72
N TRP A 55 -29.82 -29.31 -3.36
CA TRP A 55 -29.99 -30.72 -3.03
C TRP A 55 -29.67 -31.00 -1.56
N LEU A 56 -28.57 -30.46 -1.04
CA LEU A 56 -28.17 -30.63 0.36
C LEU A 56 -29.17 -29.99 1.32
N LEU A 57 -29.67 -28.79 1.01
CA LEU A 57 -30.69 -28.08 1.77
C LEU A 57 -32.00 -28.87 1.86
N LYS A 58 -32.44 -29.42 0.73
CA LYS A 58 -33.65 -30.24 0.65
C LYS A 58 -33.54 -31.53 1.47
N ILE A 59 -32.42 -32.25 1.35
CA ILE A 59 -32.26 -33.56 1.98
C ILE A 59 -31.93 -33.47 3.47
N ILE A 60 -31.00 -32.59 3.85
CA ILE A 60 -30.50 -32.54 5.22
C ILE A 60 -31.39 -31.66 6.10
N TYR A 61 -31.88 -30.55 5.56
CA TYR A 61 -32.53 -29.51 6.35
C TYR A 61 -34.02 -29.40 6.11
N ASN A 62 -34.58 -30.20 5.18
CA ASN A 62 -36.00 -30.20 4.81
C ASN A 62 -36.55 -28.80 4.48
N ILE A 63 -35.70 -27.95 3.89
CA ILE A 63 -36.08 -26.62 3.39
C ILE A 63 -36.54 -26.80 1.95
N ASP A 64 -37.77 -26.38 1.63
CA ASP A 64 -38.28 -26.42 0.26
C ASP A 64 -37.48 -25.43 -0.60
N PRO A 65 -36.89 -25.84 -1.73
CA PRO A 65 -36.23 -24.93 -2.67
C PRO A 65 -37.12 -23.75 -3.11
N ILE A 66 -38.45 -23.88 -3.03
CA ILE A 66 -39.39 -22.79 -3.33
C ILE A 66 -39.34 -21.67 -2.27
N GLU A 67 -39.01 -21.99 -1.02
CA GLU A 67 -38.79 -21.00 0.06
C GLU A 67 -37.48 -20.23 -0.12
N ILE A 68 -36.54 -20.78 -0.89
CA ILE A 68 -35.32 -20.12 -1.33
C ILE A 68 -35.63 -19.50 -2.70
N SER A 69 -36.39 -18.42 -2.68
CA SER A 69 -36.92 -17.76 -3.87
C SER A 69 -35.92 -17.75 -5.04
N TYR A 70 -36.39 -18.20 -6.19
CA TYR A 70 -35.66 -18.13 -7.46
C TYR A 70 -35.67 -16.67 -7.92
N PHE A 71 -34.55 -15.98 -7.74
CA PHE A 71 -34.38 -14.61 -8.21
C PHE A 71 -33.85 -14.61 -9.64
N GLU A 72 -34.42 -13.74 -10.45
CA GLU A 72 -33.92 -13.47 -11.79
C GLU A 72 -32.43 -13.05 -11.73
N ARG A 73 -31.58 -13.65 -12.57
CA ARG A 73 -30.16 -13.30 -12.70
C ARG A 73 -30.07 -11.87 -13.25
N ILE A 74 -29.93 -10.89 -12.37
CA ILE A 74 -29.65 -9.51 -12.81
C ILE A 74 -28.16 -9.36 -13.20
N ASP A 75 -27.29 -10.28 -12.77
CA ASP A 75 -25.86 -10.31 -13.11
C ASP A 75 -25.59 -11.05 -14.43
N PHE A 76 -25.86 -10.42 -15.57
CA PHE A 76 -25.29 -10.86 -16.85
C PHE A 76 -23.78 -10.60 -16.83
N ASP A 77 -22.99 -11.61 -16.49
CA ASP A 77 -21.55 -11.50 -16.49
C ASP A 77 -21.03 -11.00 -17.86
N PRO A 78 -20.40 -9.82 -17.95
CA PRO A 78 -20.05 -9.21 -19.24
C PRO A 78 -18.86 -9.89 -19.93
N PHE A 79 -18.27 -10.87 -19.25
CA PHE A 79 -17.25 -11.75 -19.80
C PHE A 79 -17.75 -13.18 -20.03
N SER A 80 -19.00 -13.49 -19.67
CA SER A 80 -19.65 -14.74 -20.11
C SER A 80 -19.76 -14.68 -21.62
N THR A 81 -18.92 -15.48 -22.27
CA THR A 81 -19.21 -15.87 -23.64
C THR A 81 -20.47 -16.71 -23.51
N GLY A 82 -21.55 -16.36 -24.24
CA GLY A 82 -22.85 -17.06 -24.19
C GLY A 82 -22.80 -18.51 -24.69
N PHE A 83 -21.73 -19.24 -24.35
CA PHE A 83 -21.42 -20.60 -24.73
C PHE A 83 -21.99 -21.63 -23.76
N ILE A 84 -22.43 -21.23 -22.55
CA ILE A 84 -22.97 -22.17 -21.56
C ILE A 84 -24.28 -21.63 -20.99
N PHE A 85 -25.27 -22.52 -20.98
CA PHE A 85 -26.68 -22.31 -20.70
C PHE A 85 -26.92 -21.68 -19.32
N THR A 86 -27.68 -20.58 -19.29
CA THR A 86 -28.13 -19.96 -18.05
C THR A 86 -29.64 -19.95 -18.06
N ASP A 87 -30.25 -20.75 -17.20
CA ASP A 87 -31.60 -20.45 -16.76
C ASP A 87 -31.57 -19.10 -16.03
N ASP A 88 -32.57 -18.26 -16.28
CA ASP A 88 -32.65 -16.89 -15.75
C ASP A 88 -32.83 -16.83 -14.23
N PHE A 89 -32.81 -17.96 -13.51
CA PHE A 89 -33.24 -18.08 -12.12
C PHE A 89 -32.15 -18.62 -11.19
N PHE A 90 -31.85 -17.89 -10.12
CA PHE A 90 -30.82 -18.18 -9.11
C PHE A 90 -31.40 -18.11 -7.69
N PRO A 91 -31.09 -19.05 -6.78
CA PRO A 91 -31.53 -18.95 -5.40
C PRO A 91 -30.80 -17.80 -4.70
N GLY A 92 -31.56 -16.94 -4.02
CA GLY A 92 -31.05 -15.78 -3.30
C GLY A 92 -31.91 -15.46 -2.08
N ILE A 93 -31.72 -14.30 -1.47
CA ILE A 93 -32.62 -13.75 -0.45
C ILE A 93 -32.85 -12.26 -0.79
N GLU A 94 -34.12 -11.85 -0.84
CA GLU A 94 -34.47 -10.44 -0.98
C GLU A 94 -34.50 -9.78 0.40
N MET A 95 -33.60 -8.82 0.60
CA MET A 95 -33.51 -8.04 1.83
C MET A 95 -34.07 -6.65 1.54
N SER A 96 -35.16 -6.27 2.21
CA SER A 96 -35.83 -4.98 1.98
C SER A 96 -34.97 -3.76 2.37
N THR A 97 -33.92 -3.97 3.15
CA THR A 97 -32.97 -2.94 3.58
C THR A 97 -31.74 -2.80 2.68
N TYR A 98 -31.55 -3.70 1.71
CA TYR A 98 -30.43 -3.67 0.79
C TYR A 98 -30.91 -3.32 -0.63
N PRO A 99 -30.36 -2.28 -1.29
CA PRO A 99 -30.83 -1.85 -2.62
C PRO A 99 -30.45 -2.81 -3.76
N ARG A 100 -29.91 -4.01 -3.46
CA ARG A 100 -29.47 -5.01 -4.43
C ARG A 100 -29.99 -6.39 -4.03
N LYS A 101 -30.52 -7.14 -5.00
CA LYS A 101 -30.71 -8.59 -4.87
C LYS A 101 -29.33 -9.24 -4.75
N MET A 102 -29.00 -9.83 -3.62
CA MET A 102 -27.69 -10.46 -3.43
C MET A 102 -27.69 -11.87 -4.01
N ILE A 103 -26.99 -12.05 -5.14
CA ILE A 103 -26.67 -13.39 -5.66
C ILE A 103 -25.50 -13.93 -4.83
N ILE A 104 -25.84 -14.70 -3.79
CA ILE A 104 -24.93 -15.21 -2.75
C ILE A 104 -23.85 -16.14 -3.34
N ILE A 105 -24.13 -16.77 -4.48
CA ILE A 105 -23.36 -17.89 -5.00
C ILE A 105 -22.04 -17.43 -5.62
N ARG A 106 -22.03 -16.39 -6.48
CA ARG A 106 -20.81 -15.90 -7.13
C ARG A 106 -19.75 -15.38 -6.16
N ALA A 107 -20.16 -14.77 -5.04
CA ALA A 107 -19.25 -14.33 -3.98
C ALA A 107 -18.76 -15.49 -3.08
N CYS A 108 -19.57 -16.54 -2.95
CA CYS A 108 -19.25 -17.72 -2.13
C CYS A 108 -18.58 -18.87 -2.89
N THR A 109 -18.51 -18.84 -4.23
CA THR A 109 -17.81 -19.83 -5.05
C THR A 109 -16.28 -19.74 -4.97
N GLY A 110 -15.74 -18.70 -4.32
CA GLY A 110 -14.31 -18.60 -4.03
C GLY A 110 -13.42 -18.63 -5.28
N MET A 111 -13.92 -18.15 -6.42
CA MET A 111 -13.28 -18.28 -7.73
C MET A 111 -11.97 -17.52 -7.82
N GLU A 112 -11.92 -16.30 -7.26
CA GLU A 112 -10.69 -15.52 -7.12
C GLU A 112 -9.63 -16.28 -6.32
N ALA A 113 -10.00 -16.78 -5.13
CA ALA A 113 -9.11 -17.55 -4.28
C ALA A 113 -8.66 -18.85 -4.96
N GLY A 114 -9.55 -19.51 -5.69
CA GLY A 114 -9.26 -20.69 -6.50
C GLY A 114 -8.23 -20.41 -7.60
N ALA A 115 -8.42 -19.35 -8.38
CA ALA A 115 -7.50 -18.95 -9.43
C ALA A 115 -6.11 -18.59 -8.88
N LEU A 116 -6.06 -17.85 -7.77
CA LEU A 116 -4.80 -17.55 -7.07
C LEU A 116 -4.13 -18.82 -6.57
N LEU A 117 -4.88 -19.76 -6.00
CA LEU A 117 -4.32 -21.02 -5.50
C LEU A 117 -3.83 -21.92 -6.63
N MET A 118 -4.51 -21.94 -7.77
CA MET A 118 -4.02 -22.60 -8.99
C MET A 118 -2.71 -21.97 -9.48
N ALA A 119 -2.64 -20.64 -9.55
CA ALA A 119 -1.39 -19.95 -9.89
C ALA A 119 -0.27 -20.31 -8.91
N LEU A 120 -0.57 -20.40 -7.61
CA LEU A 120 0.38 -20.76 -6.56
C LEU A 120 0.89 -22.21 -6.70
N ILE A 121 -0.01 -23.17 -6.95
CA ILE A 121 0.33 -24.58 -7.23
C ILE A 121 1.27 -24.66 -8.43
N PHE A 122 0.97 -23.90 -9.48
CA PHE A 122 1.75 -23.91 -10.71
C PHE A 122 3.18 -23.40 -10.50
N VAL A 123 3.36 -22.28 -9.79
CA VAL A 123 4.71 -21.71 -9.54
C VAL A 123 5.48 -22.45 -8.46
N THR A 124 4.80 -23.23 -7.62
CA THR A 124 5.43 -24.05 -6.59
C THR A 124 6.29 -25.15 -7.23
N PRO A 125 7.56 -25.30 -6.85
CA PRO A 125 8.41 -26.36 -7.40
C PRO A 125 7.98 -27.74 -6.91
N ALA A 126 7.46 -28.53 -7.85
CA ALA A 126 7.02 -29.90 -7.66
C ALA A 126 7.03 -30.63 -9.02
N LYS A 127 6.94 -31.96 -9.00
CA LYS A 127 6.74 -32.76 -10.22
C LYS A 127 5.41 -32.38 -10.88
N TRP A 128 5.34 -32.41 -12.21
CA TRP A 128 4.13 -32.08 -12.96
C TRP A 128 2.93 -32.95 -12.56
N GLU A 129 3.14 -34.24 -12.33
CA GLU A 129 2.12 -35.18 -11.84
C GLU A 129 1.47 -34.68 -10.53
N ASN A 130 2.29 -34.27 -9.56
CA ASN A 130 1.83 -33.74 -8.28
C ASN A 130 1.08 -32.41 -8.47
N LYS A 131 1.53 -31.56 -9.39
CA LYS A 131 0.84 -30.29 -9.70
C LYS A 131 -0.54 -30.52 -10.29
N ILE A 132 -0.65 -31.44 -11.26
CA ILE A 132 -1.94 -31.81 -11.87
C ILE A 132 -2.86 -32.36 -10.79
N LEU A 133 -2.37 -33.29 -9.95
CA LEU A 133 -3.15 -33.84 -8.84
C LEU A 133 -3.58 -32.74 -7.85
N ALA A 134 -2.70 -31.79 -7.53
CA ALA A 134 -3.02 -30.64 -6.69
C ALA A 134 -4.10 -29.73 -7.30
N HIS A 135 -4.07 -29.47 -8.60
CA HIS A 135 -5.09 -28.69 -9.30
C HIS A 135 -6.45 -29.39 -9.27
N ILE A 136 -6.49 -30.70 -9.54
CA ILE A 136 -7.71 -31.51 -9.45
C ILE A 136 -8.25 -31.49 -8.02
N THR A 137 -7.37 -31.69 -7.04
CA THR A 137 -7.73 -31.66 -5.62
C THR A 137 -8.26 -30.30 -5.22
N ASN A 138 -7.63 -29.21 -5.68
CA ASN A 138 -8.09 -27.84 -5.43
C ASN A 138 -9.50 -27.60 -6.00
N LEU A 139 -9.75 -28.01 -7.25
CA LEU A 139 -11.07 -27.91 -7.87
C LEU A 139 -12.14 -28.69 -7.09
N LEU A 140 -11.83 -29.93 -6.69
CA LEU A 140 -12.73 -30.76 -5.90
C LEU A 140 -13.02 -30.13 -4.53
N MET A 141 -11.99 -29.63 -3.84
CA MET A 141 -12.14 -28.98 -2.54
C MET A 141 -12.93 -27.68 -2.64
N MET A 142 -12.70 -26.88 -3.68
CA MET A 142 -13.52 -25.69 -3.97
C MET A 142 -14.98 -26.09 -4.16
N HIS A 143 -15.26 -27.09 -5.00
CA HIS A 143 -16.62 -27.54 -5.23
C HIS A 143 -17.30 -28.00 -3.93
N VAL A 144 -16.69 -28.96 -3.22
CA VAL A 144 -17.24 -29.54 -1.99
C VAL A 144 -17.37 -28.49 -0.89
N GLY A 145 -16.30 -27.74 -0.64
CA GLY A 145 -16.26 -26.73 0.42
C GLY A 145 -17.28 -25.63 0.22
N ASN A 146 -17.44 -25.12 -1.00
CA ASN A 146 -18.43 -24.08 -1.29
C ASN A 146 -19.86 -24.61 -1.23
N THR A 147 -20.11 -25.85 -1.67
CA THR A 147 -21.42 -26.50 -1.55
C THR A 147 -21.86 -26.57 -0.09
N PHE A 148 -20.99 -27.08 0.79
CA PHE A 148 -21.28 -27.13 2.23
C PHE A 148 -21.43 -25.75 2.85
N ARG A 149 -20.55 -24.80 2.48
CA ARG A 149 -20.59 -23.42 3.01
C ARG A 149 -21.90 -22.73 2.69
N ILE A 150 -22.35 -22.79 1.43
CA ILE A 150 -23.59 -22.14 0.99
C ILE A 150 -24.79 -22.77 1.69
N ALA A 151 -24.92 -24.10 1.64
CA ALA A 151 -26.00 -24.79 2.33
C ALA A 151 -26.03 -24.48 3.84
N PHE A 152 -24.86 -24.45 4.48
CA PHE A 152 -24.75 -24.10 5.89
C PHE A 152 -25.20 -22.65 6.17
N HIS A 153 -24.81 -21.68 5.34
CA HIS A 153 -25.24 -20.28 5.54
C HIS A 153 -26.76 -20.15 5.49
N PHE A 154 -27.41 -20.75 4.48
CA PHE A 154 -28.86 -20.72 4.35
C PHE A 154 -29.56 -21.39 5.54
N TRP A 155 -29.08 -22.57 5.94
CA TRP A 155 -29.60 -23.24 7.13
C TRP A 155 -29.44 -22.38 8.39
N PHE A 156 -28.28 -21.78 8.62
CA PHE A 156 -28.02 -20.99 9.82
C PHE A 156 -28.79 -19.66 9.81
N THR A 157 -28.99 -19.04 8.65
CA THR A 157 -29.89 -17.90 8.48
C THR A 157 -31.32 -18.27 8.89
N GLN A 158 -31.84 -19.41 8.39
CA GLN A 158 -33.18 -19.87 8.74
C GLN A 158 -33.31 -20.22 10.22
N TYR A 159 -32.28 -20.86 10.80
CA TYR A 159 -32.22 -21.14 12.23
C TYR A 159 -32.31 -19.85 13.06
N LEU A 160 -31.52 -18.83 12.75
CA LEU A 160 -31.56 -17.56 13.48
C LEU A 160 -32.90 -16.83 13.28
N TYR A 161 -33.45 -16.87 12.07
CA TYR A 161 -34.74 -16.25 11.76
C TYR A 161 -35.88 -16.87 12.58
N THR A 162 -35.95 -18.19 12.65
CA THR A 162 -36.93 -18.92 13.47
C THR A 162 -36.76 -18.68 14.98
N HIS A 163 -35.58 -18.23 15.43
CA HIS A 163 -35.30 -17.85 16.81
C HIS A 163 -35.47 -16.35 17.09
N GLY A 164 -36.21 -15.63 16.23
CA GLY A 164 -36.62 -14.25 16.47
C GLY A 164 -35.60 -13.18 16.05
N VAL A 165 -34.53 -13.56 15.35
CA VAL A 165 -33.62 -12.60 14.73
C VAL A 165 -34.23 -12.13 13.40
N SER A 166 -34.19 -10.83 13.10
CA SER A 166 -34.64 -10.34 11.79
C SER A 166 -33.85 -10.98 10.66
N LEU A 167 -34.49 -11.27 9.52
CA LEU A 167 -33.87 -11.97 8.38
C LEU A 167 -32.53 -11.31 7.97
N ASP A 168 -32.50 -9.98 7.92
CA ASP A 168 -31.29 -9.22 7.59
C ASP A 168 -30.12 -9.45 8.56
N LYS A 169 -30.41 -9.50 9.86
CA LYS A 169 -29.39 -9.74 10.90
C LYS A 169 -28.97 -11.20 10.91
N ALA A 170 -29.93 -12.12 10.74
CA ALA A 170 -29.68 -13.55 10.64
C ALA A 170 -28.74 -13.86 9.46
N PHE A 171 -29.00 -13.22 8.31
CA PHE A 171 -28.16 -13.32 7.14
C PHE A 171 -26.77 -12.72 7.37
N TYR A 172 -26.67 -11.52 7.94
CA TYR A 172 -25.37 -10.91 8.28
C TYR A 172 -24.51 -11.80 9.20
N TYR A 173 -25.09 -12.39 10.24
CA TYR A 173 -24.33 -13.27 11.13
C TYR A 173 -23.89 -14.57 10.43
N ALA A 174 -24.76 -15.17 9.62
CA ALA A 174 -24.46 -16.41 8.91
C ALA A 174 -23.46 -16.20 7.77
N HIS A 175 -23.69 -15.20 6.93
CA HIS A 175 -22.92 -14.97 5.72
C HIS A 175 -21.69 -14.09 5.96
N ASP A 176 -21.73 -13.02 6.75
CA ASP A 176 -20.60 -12.07 6.81
C ASP A 176 -19.66 -12.33 7.98
N MET A 177 -20.21 -12.66 9.16
CA MET A 177 -19.40 -12.92 10.35
C MET A 177 -18.84 -14.35 10.32
N LEU A 178 -19.72 -15.34 10.17
CA LEU A 178 -19.34 -16.74 10.29
C LEU A 178 -18.53 -17.24 9.07
N SER A 179 -18.76 -16.67 7.88
CA SER A 179 -17.88 -16.90 6.71
C SER A 179 -16.41 -16.59 6.96
N LYS A 180 -16.08 -15.61 7.81
CA LYS A 180 -14.67 -15.27 8.08
C LYS A 180 -13.97 -16.42 8.80
N VAL A 181 -14.67 -17.04 9.75
CA VAL A 181 -14.18 -18.20 10.50
C VAL A 181 -14.08 -19.42 9.58
N PHE A 182 -15.13 -19.71 8.81
CA PHE A 182 -15.11 -20.80 7.84
C PHE A 182 -14.06 -20.61 6.75
N GLY A 183 -13.88 -19.38 6.27
CA GLY A 183 -12.85 -19.03 5.31
C GLY A 183 -11.46 -19.29 5.86
N PHE A 184 -11.18 -18.85 7.10
CA PHE A 184 -9.88 -19.10 7.75
C PHE A 184 -9.59 -20.58 7.95
N ILE A 185 -10.52 -21.34 8.54
CA ILE A 185 -10.37 -22.78 8.76
C ILE A 185 -10.28 -23.53 7.42
N GLY A 186 -11.11 -23.16 6.45
CA GLY A 186 -11.13 -23.71 5.11
C GLY A 186 -9.78 -23.55 4.41
N ILE A 187 -9.17 -22.35 4.47
CA ILE A 187 -7.84 -22.10 3.91
C ILE A 187 -6.79 -23.03 4.53
N ILE A 188 -6.82 -23.25 5.85
CA ILE A 188 -5.89 -24.18 6.53
C ILE A 188 -6.08 -25.60 6.01
N ILE A 189 -7.32 -26.10 5.98
CA ILE A 189 -7.63 -27.46 5.51
C ILE A 189 -7.21 -27.63 4.04
N PHE A 190 -7.57 -26.67 3.18
CA PHE A 190 -7.26 -26.70 1.75
C PHE A 190 -5.75 -26.74 1.54
N THR A 191 -5.03 -25.91 2.28
CA THR A 191 -3.57 -25.88 2.25
C THR A 191 -2.97 -27.24 2.63
N LEU A 192 -3.42 -27.83 3.74
CA LEU A 192 -2.92 -29.13 4.21
C LEU A 192 -3.21 -30.25 3.21
N VAL A 193 -4.40 -30.26 2.61
CA VAL A 193 -4.81 -31.26 1.61
C VAL A 193 -3.97 -31.13 0.34
N ILE A 194 -3.76 -29.91 -0.16
CA ILE A 194 -2.89 -29.65 -1.32
C ILE A 194 -1.45 -30.06 -1.00
N GLU A 195 -0.91 -29.73 0.17
CA GLU A 195 0.45 -30.10 0.53
C GLU A 195 0.70 -31.61 0.64
N ARG A 196 -0.37 -32.40 0.89
CA ARG A 196 -0.32 -33.87 0.87
C ARG A 196 -0.15 -34.44 -0.54
N THR A 197 -0.53 -33.70 -1.58
CA THR A 197 -0.24 -34.09 -2.98
C THR A 197 1.24 -33.93 -3.36
N GLY A 198 2.06 -33.38 -2.45
CA GLY A 198 3.48 -33.15 -2.68
C GLY A 198 3.81 -31.78 -3.26
N VAL A 199 2.85 -30.84 -3.29
CA VAL A 199 3.06 -29.43 -3.69
C VAL A 199 3.14 -28.55 -2.45
N LYS A 200 4.35 -28.11 -2.08
CA LYS A 200 4.62 -27.36 -0.83
C LYS A 200 4.34 -25.86 -0.97
N ILE A 201 3.07 -25.50 -1.09
CA ILE A 201 2.64 -24.11 -1.29
C ILE A 201 2.99 -23.20 -0.10
N VAL A 202 2.99 -23.71 1.14
CA VAL A 202 3.35 -22.92 2.34
C VAL A 202 4.82 -22.53 2.30
N SER A 203 5.70 -23.45 1.85
CA SER A 203 7.13 -23.16 1.70
C SER A 203 7.39 -22.13 0.61
N THR A 204 6.66 -22.18 -0.50
CA THR A 204 6.73 -21.19 -1.58
C THR A 204 6.30 -19.80 -1.07
N PHE A 205 5.16 -19.71 -0.39
CA PHE A 205 4.67 -18.46 0.17
C PHE A 205 5.60 -17.93 1.27
N GLY A 206 6.07 -18.78 2.18
CA GLY A 206 7.05 -18.45 3.21
C GLY A 206 8.36 -17.91 2.61
N THR A 207 8.83 -18.51 1.52
CA THR A 207 10.01 -18.01 0.79
C THR A 207 9.79 -16.59 0.26
N TRP A 208 8.60 -16.28 -0.25
CA TRP A 208 8.26 -14.93 -0.69
C TRP A 208 8.23 -13.94 0.48
N LEU A 209 7.58 -14.30 1.59
CA LEU A 209 7.54 -13.47 2.79
C LEU A 209 8.93 -13.21 3.36
N ASP A 210 9.78 -14.22 3.46
CA ASP A 210 11.17 -14.08 3.87
C ASP A 210 11.94 -13.16 2.93
N THR A 211 11.71 -13.30 1.62
CA THR A 211 12.36 -12.46 0.61
C THR A 211 11.94 -11.00 0.73
N ILE A 212 10.65 -10.75 0.98
CA ILE A 212 10.10 -9.43 1.26
C ILE A 212 10.71 -8.88 2.56
N GLY A 213 10.73 -9.68 3.63
CA GLY A 213 11.33 -9.30 4.92
C GLY A 213 12.82 -8.97 4.80
N MET A 214 13.57 -9.75 4.02
CA MET A 214 14.98 -9.46 3.69
C MET A 214 15.12 -8.18 2.87
N GLY A 215 14.23 -7.95 1.90
CA GLY A 215 14.16 -6.71 1.13
C GLY A 215 13.94 -5.50 2.03
N ILE A 216 12.98 -5.59 2.95
CA ILE A 216 12.69 -4.59 3.98
C ILE A 216 13.92 -4.38 4.87
N LYS A 217 14.60 -5.44 5.33
CA LYS A 217 15.82 -5.33 6.13
C LYS A 217 16.97 -4.63 5.39
N LYS A 218 17.21 -4.99 4.12
CA LYS A 218 18.20 -4.34 3.26
C LYS A 218 17.85 -2.86 3.05
N LEU A 219 16.59 -2.57 2.77
CA LEU A 219 16.07 -1.22 2.63
C LEU A 219 16.27 -0.42 3.93
N THR A 220 15.93 -1.00 5.10
CA THR A 220 16.22 -0.42 6.43
C THR A 220 17.70 -0.08 6.55
N ASN A 221 18.60 -0.98 6.15
CA ASN A 221 20.03 -0.75 6.27
C ASN A 221 20.52 0.35 5.32
N VAL A 222 20.00 0.41 4.08
CA VAL A 222 20.27 1.50 3.14
C VAL A 222 19.74 2.82 3.68
N VAL A 223 18.53 2.82 4.23
CA VAL A 223 17.89 3.96 4.89
C VAL A 223 18.76 4.44 6.05
N LYS A 224 19.15 3.55 6.98
CA LYS A 224 20.09 3.83 8.08
C LYS A 224 21.41 4.43 7.58
N LYS A 225 21.99 3.89 6.50
CA LYS A 225 23.25 4.36 5.90
C LYS A 225 23.13 5.65 5.08
N ARG A 226 21.93 6.07 4.69
CA ARG A 226 21.72 7.26 3.85
C ARG A 226 20.95 8.35 4.57
N ALA A 227 20.40 8.06 5.75
CA ALA A 227 19.72 8.99 6.62
C ALA A 227 20.71 9.90 7.37
N PHE A 228 21.58 10.59 6.63
CA PHE A 228 22.52 11.56 7.17
C PHE A 228 22.20 12.97 6.68
N TYR A 229 22.29 13.96 7.56
CA TYR A 229 22.37 15.37 7.20
C TYR A 229 23.78 15.90 7.48
N ILE A 230 24.26 16.78 6.62
CA ILE A 230 25.46 17.57 6.88
C ILE A 230 25.02 18.73 7.79
N LYS A 231 25.51 18.73 9.03
CA LYS A 231 25.46 19.91 9.89
C LYS A 231 26.73 20.71 9.59
N GLU A 232 26.55 21.89 9.02
CA GLU A 232 27.60 22.92 9.00
C GLU A 232 27.79 23.38 10.44
N THR A 233 28.97 23.10 10.98
CA THR A 233 29.41 23.66 12.25
C THR A 233 30.22 24.90 11.87
N SER A 234 29.65 26.09 12.05
CA SER A 234 30.46 27.30 12.06
C SER A 234 31.42 27.15 13.23
N ILE A 235 32.71 27.04 12.94
CA ILE A 235 33.74 27.13 13.97
C ILE A 235 33.59 28.55 14.52
N GLN A 236 32.99 28.70 15.70
CA GLN A 236 33.10 29.97 16.41
C GLN A 236 34.57 30.15 16.73
N ASN A 237 35.22 31.10 16.07
CA ASN A 237 36.60 31.47 16.37
C ASN A 237 36.73 31.69 17.88
N PRO A 238 37.60 30.95 18.59
CA PRO A 238 37.92 31.24 19.98
C PRO A 238 38.87 32.45 20.03
N GLN A 239 38.38 33.62 19.61
CA GLN A 239 39.09 34.90 19.74
C GLN A 239 38.18 35.89 20.46
N SER A 240 38.04 35.74 21.78
CA SER A 240 37.85 36.87 22.72
C SER A 240 37.74 36.40 24.18
N GLN A 241 38.72 35.65 24.69
CA GLN A 241 38.93 35.52 26.15
C GLN A 241 40.43 35.46 26.47
N ILE A 242 41.19 36.46 26.02
CA ILE A 242 42.49 36.79 26.62
C ILE A 242 42.56 38.31 26.77
N SER A 243 41.98 38.81 27.87
CA SER A 243 42.29 40.12 28.41
C SER A 243 42.09 40.09 29.92
N THR A 244 43.07 39.55 30.66
CA THR A 244 43.35 40.00 32.04
C THR A 244 44.72 39.49 32.53
N ALA A 245 45.48 40.43 33.12
CA ALA A 245 46.63 40.28 34.02
C ALA A 245 48.05 40.58 33.47
N SER A 246 48.42 41.86 33.61
CA SER A 246 49.55 42.40 34.41
C SER A 246 51.00 41.89 34.24
N ALA A 247 51.84 42.83 33.77
CA ALA A 247 53.22 43.18 34.12
C ALA A 247 54.04 42.30 35.11
N SER A 248 55.30 42.00 34.75
CA SER A 248 56.52 42.65 35.32
C SER A 248 57.85 41.92 34.99
N THR A 249 58.87 42.75 34.66
CA THR A 249 60.32 42.68 35.00
C THR A 249 61.27 41.53 34.57
N THR A 250 62.21 41.91 33.69
CA THR A 250 63.70 41.76 33.72
C THR A 250 64.38 40.45 34.14
N SER A 251 65.29 39.93 33.29
CA SER A 251 66.74 39.77 33.62
C SER A 251 67.54 39.18 32.44
N GLU A 252 68.83 39.56 32.43
CA GLU A 252 69.91 39.23 31.51
C GLU A 252 70.42 37.78 31.63
N GLY A 253 71.15 37.27 30.63
CA GLY A 253 72.05 36.13 30.85
C GLY A 253 72.47 35.31 29.61
N SER A 254 73.59 35.72 29.01
CA SER A 254 74.62 34.95 28.28
C SER A 254 74.61 33.40 28.37
N TYR A 255 74.84 32.69 27.25
CA TYR A 255 76.07 31.89 27.00
C TYR A 255 76.07 31.17 25.61
N LYS A 256 77.13 31.45 24.84
CA LYS A 256 78.00 30.62 23.97
C LYS A 256 77.46 29.67 22.89
N ASP A 257 77.97 29.93 21.68
CA ASP A 257 78.72 29.05 20.76
C ASP A 257 78.57 27.52 20.92
N ILE A 258 78.16 26.86 19.85
CA ILE A 258 78.85 25.72 19.22
C ILE A 258 78.48 25.71 17.73
N ASP A 259 79.54 25.73 16.92
CA ASP A 259 79.59 25.54 15.47
C ASP A 259 79.11 24.15 15.02
N GLU A 260 79.06 23.99 13.69
CA GLU A 260 79.11 22.73 12.93
C GLU A 260 77.77 22.02 12.63
N ILE A 261 77.20 22.29 11.46
CA ILE A 261 77.44 21.51 10.23
C ILE A 261 76.59 22.10 9.10
N ILE A 262 77.31 22.61 8.10
CA ILE A 262 76.85 22.91 6.76
C ILE A 262 76.68 21.58 6.03
N ASP A 263 75.49 21.29 5.49
CA ASP A 263 75.46 20.89 4.08
C ASP A 263 74.12 21.18 3.40
N GLU A 264 74.27 21.84 2.26
CA GLU A 264 73.28 22.53 1.46
C GLU A 264 72.48 21.57 0.57
N LYS A 265 71.15 21.71 0.59
CA LYS A 265 70.35 22.01 -0.62
C LYS A 265 68.87 22.15 -0.27
N LYS A 266 68.46 23.37 0.05
CA LYS A 266 67.09 23.82 -0.18
C LYS A 266 67.13 25.17 -0.89
N VAL A 267 66.63 25.13 -2.11
CA VAL A 267 66.25 26.29 -2.91
C VAL A 267 65.20 27.06 -2.12
N SER A 268 65.60 28.20 -1.56
CA SER A 268 64.69 29.25 -1.08
C SER A 268 64.41 30.20 -2.23
N VAL A 269 63.16 30.16 -2.72
CA VAL A 269 62.59 31.30 -3.44
C VAL A 269 61.95 32.17 -2.38
N ASP A 270 62.59 33.30 -2.10
CA ASP A 270 61.99 34.41 -1.40
C ASP A 270 60.93 35.05 -2.30
N THR A 271 59.70 35.11 -1.81
CA THR A 271 58.74 36.15 -2.21
C THR A 271 58.02 36.60 -0.95
N GLU A 272 58.58 37.64 -0.34
CA GLU A 272 57.83 38.58 0.49
C GLU A 272 56.78 39.30 -0.38
N GLY A 273 55.60 39.52 0.20
CA GLY A 273 54.64 40.51 -0.30
C GLY A 273 53.36 39.93 -0.89
N SER A 274 52.40 39.58 -0.04
CA SER A 274 50.99 39.95 -0.22
C SER A 274 50.19 39.51 1.00
N ASP A 275 49.80 40.49 1.80
CA ASP A 275 48.60 40.42 2.64
C ASP A 275 47.41 39.97 1.79
N ASN A 276 47.04 38.71 1.93
CA ASN A 276 45.69 38.17 1.70
C ASN A 276 45.71 36.72 2.19
N LYS A 277 45.91 36.56 3.51
CA LYS A 277 45.54 35.33 4.21
C LYS A 277 44.00 35.26 4.21
N MET A 278 43.42 34.85 3.09
CA MET A 278 42.12 34.20 3.11
C MET A 278 42.32 32.91 3.91
N ASP A 279 42.15 33.00 5.22
CA ASP A 279 41.96 31.84 6.07
C ASP A 279 40.77 31.07 5.51
N PHE A 280 41.11 29.99 4.82
CA PHE A 280 40.19 29.00 4.31
C PHE A 280 39.59 28.34 5.55
N GLU A 281 38.50 28.91 6.09
CA GLU A 281 37.69 28.30 7.13
C GLU A 281 37.30 26.90 6.65
N SER A 282 38.04 25.87 7.10
CA SER A 282 37.69 24.50 6.83
C SER A 282 36.43 24.19 7.64
N HIS A 283 35.26 24.39 7.04
CA HIS A 283 33.99 24.00 7.61
C HIS A 283 33.99 22.49 7.87
N VAL A 284 34.18 22.10 9.13
CA VAL A 284 34.04 20.70 9.56
C VAL A 284 32.56 20.33 9.43
N THR A 285 32.26 19.57 8.38
CA THR A 285 30.90 19.11 8.07
C THR A 285 30.60 17.83 8.84
N LYS A 286 29.95 17.94 10.01
CA LYS A 286 29.56 16.77 10.81
C LYS A 286 28.31 16.13 10.20
N LYS A 287 28.39 14.84 9.84
CA LYS A 287 27.22 14.07 9.38
C LYS A 287 26.43 13.56 10.60
N ILE A 288 25.16 13.94 10.72
CA ILE A 288 24.26 13.47 11.78
C ILE A 288 23.28 12.44 11.22
N ASN A 289 23.28 11.24 11.78
CA ASN A 289 22.28 10.22 11.47
C ASN A 289 20.94 10.61 12.12
N PHE A 290 19.89 10.81 11.32
CA PHE A 290 18.56 11.17 11.85
C PHE A 290 17.61 9.97 11.94
N TYR A 291 18.07 8.77 11.55
CA TYR A 291 17.30 7.56 11.74
C TYR A 291 17.36 7.16 13.23
N PRO A 292 16.25 7.23 13.99
CA PRO A 292 16.27 7.16 15.44
C PRO A 292 16.27 5.70 15.93
N TRP A 293 17.26 4.90 15.51
CA TRP A 293 17.28 3.45 15.77
C TRP A 293 17.19 3.11 17.26
N GLU A 294 17.99 3.77 18.09
CA GLU A 294 17.98 3.56 19.54
C GLU A 294 16.63 3.93 20.15
N SER A 295 16.02 5.01 19.67
CA SER A 295 14.67 5.39 20.09
C SER A 295 13.64 4.35 19.66
N ILE A 296 13.74 3.78 18.46
CA ILE A 296 12.86 2.71 17.98
C ILE A 296 13.02 1.45 18.86
N LYS A 297 14.26 0.99 19.06
CA LYS A 297 14.57 -0.20 19.86
C LYS A 297 14.10 -0.06 21.31
N ASN A 298 14.24 1.13 21.89
CA ASN A 298 13.82 1.43 23.26
C ASN A 298 12.35 1.89 23.36
N ASN A 299 11.57 1.78 22.28
CA ASN A 299 10.17 2.23 22.21
C ASN A 299 9.99 3.70 22.67
N ASN A 300 10.99 4.55 22.44
CA ASN A 300 10.96 5.97 22.76
C ASN A 300 10.34 6.75 21.60
N TRP A 301 9.10 7.19 21.81
CA TRP A 301 8.31 7.91 20.82
C TRP A 301 8.70 9.38 20.63
N LYS A 302 9.77 9.89 21.26
CA LYS A 302 10.13 11.33 21.20
C LYS A 302 10.37 11.82 19.76
N PHE A 303 11.09 11.06 18.94
CA PHE A 303 11.28 11.41 17.53
C PHE A 303 9.94 11.39 16.76
N PHE A 304 9.17 10.32 16.95
CA PHE A 304 7.86 10.18 16.32
C PHE A 304 6.96 11.35 16.69
N LYS A 305 6.74 11.63 17.98
CA LYS A 305 5.93 12.76 18.44
C LYS A 305 6.39 14.10 17.84
N LYS A 306 7.71 14.38 17.87
CA LYS A 306 8.27 15.64 17.36
C LYS A 306 8.12 15.81 15.85
N SER A 307 8.21 14.72 15.07
CA SER A 307 8.09 14.77 13.61
C SER A 307 6.64 14.57 13.13
N PHE A 308 5.84 13.80 13.86
CA PHE A 308 4.46 13.48 13.53
C PHE A 308 3.50 14.61 13.90
N GLN A 309 3.75 15.36 14.98
CA GLN A 309 2.92 16.52 15.34
C GLN A 309 2.81 17.57 14.21
N PRO A 310 3.91 18.07 13.60
CA PRO A 310 3.80 19.00 12.49
C PRO A 310 3.16 18.36 11.26
N PHE A 311 3.35 17.04 11.04
CA PHE A 311 2.62 16.32 9.99
C PHE A 311 1.11 16.34 10.22
N PHE A 312 0.67 15.95 11.42
CA PHE A 312 -0.74 15.87 11.77
C PHE A 312 -1.41 17.25 11.70
N ILE A 313 -0.77 18.28 12.26
CA ILE A 313 -1.27 19.65 12.18
C ILE A 313 -1.39 20.11 10.72
N THR A 314 -0.37 19.85 9.89
CA THR A 314 -0.41 20.19 8.46
C THR A 314 -1.55 19.47 7.74
N VAL A 315 -1.68 18.16 7.96
CA VAL A 315 -2.71 17.33 7.35
C VAL A 315 -4.09 17.83 7.75
N ALA A 316 -4.31 18.08 9.04
CA ALA A 316 -5.57 18.59 9.57
C ALA A 316 -5.92 19.96 8.99
N ILE A 317 -4.97 20.89 8.92
CA ILE A 317 -5.19 22.22 8.31
C ILE A 317 -5.59 22.09 6.84
N ILE A 318 -4.89 21.28 6.05
CA ILE A 318 -5.21 21.12 4.62
C ILE A 318 -6.59 20.46 4.44
N ILE A 319 -6.93 19.46 5.25
CA ILE A 319 -8.26 18.83 5.22
C ILE A 319 -9.35 19.84 5.62
N LEU A 320 -9.11 20.65 6.67
CA LEU A 320 -10.04 21.71 7.09
C LEU A 320 -10.23 22.77 6.02
N LEU A 321 -9.18 23.15 5.28
CA LEU A 321 -9.29 24.02 4.11
C LEU A 321 -10.11 23.34 2.99
N GLY A 322 -9.97 22.03 2.80
CA GLY A 322 -10.82 21.26 1.88
C GLY A 322 -12.30 21.29 2.19
N LEU A 323 -12.61 21.35 3.49
CA LEU A 323 -13.98 21.45 3.98
C LEU A 323 -14.61 22.82 3.72
N ILE A 324 -13.86 23.80 3.20
CA ILE A 324 -14.40 25.08 2.73
C ILE A 324 -15.09 24.85 1.38
N PRO A 325 -16.42 25.06 1.27
CA PRO A 325 -17.19 24.76 0.06
C PRO A 325 -16.64 25.40 -1.21
N GLN A 326 -16.14 26.64 -1.11
CA GLN A 326 -15.59 27.41 -2.21
C GLN A 326 -14.34 26.78 -2.83
N ILE A 327 -13.47 26.16 -2.01
CA ILE A 327 -12.24 25.50 -2.48
C ILE A 327 -12.61 24.22 -3.25
N SER A 328 -13.47 23.41 -2.67
CA SER A 328 -13.97 22.19 -3.32
C SER A 328 -14.74 22.50 -4.61
N PHE A 329 -15.55 23.56 -4.61
CA PHE A 329 -16.25 24.04 -5.81
C PHE A 329 -15.27 24.47 -6.90
N ALA A 330 -14.21 25.21 -6.57
CA ALA A 330 -13.19 25.63 -7.52
C ALA A 330 -12.43 24.44 -8.13
N LEU A 331 -12.03 23.45 -7.30
CA LEU A 331 -11.36 22.24 -7.77
C LEU A 331 -12.25 21.40 -8.69
N ALA A 332 -13.51 21.22 -8.31
CA ALA A 332 -14.46 20.46 -9.10
C ALA A 332 -14.79 21.19 -10.41
N SER A 333 -14.96 22.51 -10.40
CA SER A 333 -15.15 23.32 -11.61
C SER A 333 -13.94 23.25 -12.56
N ALA A 334 -12.71 23.29 -12.02
CA ALA A 334 -11.50 23.12 -12.82
C ALA A 334 -11.44 21.72 -13.47
N SER A 335 -11.85 20.67 -12.75
CA SER A 335 -11.90 19.32 -13.32
C SER A 335 -13.03 19.14 -14.35
N ASP A 336 -14.18 19.80 -14.16
CA ASP A 336 -15.28 19.84 -15.15
C ASP A 336 -14.81 20.53 -16.43
N TRP A 337 -14.12 21.67 -16.30
CA TRP A 337 -13.52 22.39 -17.43
C TRP A 337 -12.52 21.53 -18.21
N ILE A 338 -11.63 20.79 -17.54
CA ILE A 338 -10.72 19.86 -18.22
C ILE A 338 -11.50 18.74 -18.94
N ALA A 339 -12.53 18.18 -18.30
CA ALA A 339 -13.32 17.11 -18.91
C ALA A 339 -14.00 17.57 -20.21
N THR A 340 -14.61 18.77 -20.21
CA THR A 340 -15.31 19.32 -21.37
C THR A 340 -14.35 19.83 -22.44
N ASP A 341 -13.42 20.70 -22.07
CA ASP A 341 -12.69 21.51 -23.04
C ASP A 341 -11.46 20.78 -23.58
N TRP A 342 -10.82 19.91 -22.78
CA TRP A 342 -9.61 19.20 -23.19
C TRP A 342 -9.92 17.81 -23.73
N PHE A 343 -10.91 17.14 -23.14
CA PHE A 343 -11.26 15.77 -23.51
C PHE A 343 -12.60 15.64 -24.24
N GLY A 344 -13.24 16.76 -24.59
CA GLY A 344 -14.42 16.78 -25.46
C GLY A 344 -15.66 16.11 -24.87
N ALA A 345 -15.74 16.00 -23.55
CA ALA A 345 -16.86 15.33 -22.91
C ALA A 345 -18.12 16.21 -22.96
N SER A 346 -19.24 15.70 -23.50
CA SER A 346 -20.47 16.49 -23.65
C SER A 346 -21.34 16.44 -22.39
N LEU A 347 -21.83 17.61 -21.97
CA LEU A 347 -22.64 17.82 -20.76
C LEU A 347 -24.13 17.51 -20.94
N ASP A 348 -24.56 16.99 -22.10
CA ASP A 348 -25.98 16.93 -22.50
C ASP A 348 -26.78 15.77 -21.87
N VAL A 349 -26.18 14.99 -20.96
CA VAL A 349 -26.76 13.75 -20.42
C VAL A 349 -26.93 13.77 -18.89
N ARG A 350 -27.11 14.96 -18.31
CA ARG A 350 -27.21 15.18 -16.84
C ARG A 350 -28.34 14.41 -16.15
N GLU A 351 -29.44 14.13 -16.85
CA GLU A 351 -30.60 13.43 -16.25
C GLU A 351 -30.45 11.89 -16.24
N LYS A 352 -29.53 11.31 -17.04
CA LYS A 352 -29.36 9.84 -17.11
C LYS A 352 -28.36 9.29 -16.08
N VAL A 353 -27.83 10.14 -15.18
CA VAL A 353 -26.63 9.88 -14.38
C VAL A 353 -26.90 9.99 -12.86
N ASN A 354 -27.92 9.27 -12.37
CA ASN A 354 -28.06 9.02 -10.92
C ASN A 354 -26.94 8.13 -10.35
N LEU A 355 -26.04 7.63 -11.19
CA LEU A 355 -24.88 6.82 -10.79
C LEU A 355 -23.58 7.62 -10.60
N PHE A 356 -23.49 8.90 -11.01
CA PHE A 356 -22.23 9.68 -10.92
C PHE A 356 -22.41 11.10 -10.35
N TRP A 357 -23.53 11.35 -9.69
CA TRP A 357 -23.94 12.66 -9.14
C TRP A 357 -22.95 13.25 -8.11
N TRP A 358 -22.10 12.45 -7.48
CA TRP A 358 -21.11 12.94 -6.52
C TRP A 358 -19.91 13.67 -7.15
N GLN A 359 -19.79 13.71 -8.49
CA GLN A 359 -18.60 14.25 -9.17
C GLN A 359 -18.77 15.61 -9.85
N SER A 360 -19.98 16.14 -10.06
CA SER A 360 -20.14 17.44 -10.75
C SER A 360 -20.63 18.54 -9.81
N THR A 361 -20.08 19.75 -9.93
CA THR A 361 -20.53 20.95 -9.19
C THR A 361 -21.85 21.51 -9.71
N TYR A 362 -22.36 21.02 -10.84
CA TYR A 362 -23.55 21.54 -11.50
C TYR A 362 -24.88 21.06 -10.89
N VAL A 363 -24.88 20.01 -10.06
CA VAL A 363 -26.08 19.49 -9.39
C VAL A 363 -25.83 19.64 -7.90
N GLY A 364 -26.44 20.65 -7.27
CA GLY A 364 -26.19 21.06 -5.88
C GLY A 364 -25.87 19.89 -4.95
N ALA A 365 -24.57 19.71 -4.68
CA ALA A 365 -24.07 18.50 -4.05
C ALA A 365 -24.54 18.42 -2.60
N ASP A 366 -25.15 17.30 -2.24
CA ASP A 366 -25.48 16.98 -0.86
C ASP A 366 -24.21 16.98 0.02
N SER A 367 -24.37 17.33 1.29
CA SER A 367 -23.28 17.43 2.28
C SER A 367 -22.46 16.14 2.42
N ILE A 368 -23.05 14.98 2.12
CA ILE A 368 -22.38 13.68 2.10
C ILE A 368 -21.49 13.52 0.86
N ALA A 369 -21.97 13.96 -0.31
CA ALA A 369 -21.16 13.98 -1.53
C ALA A 369 -19.95 14.90 -1.36
N PHE A 370 -20.10 16.01 -0.64
CA PHE A 370 -19.01 16.93 -0.32
C PHE A 370 -17.83 16.27 0.44
N VAL A 371 -18.12 15.47 1.48
CA VAL A 371 -17.07 14.76 2.24
C VAL A 371 -16.41 13.67 1.40
N SER A 372 -17.20 12.91 0.65
CA SER A 372 -16.68 11.90 -0.30
C SER A 372 -15.77 12.53 -1.35
N THR A 373 -16.13 13.72 -1.84
CA THR A 373 -15.38 14.53 -2.79
C THR A 373 -14.03 15.00 -2.23
N ILE A 374 -13.91 15.30 -0.93
CA ILE A 374 -12.62 15.65 -0.30
C ILE A 374 -11.64 14.46 -0.29
N PHE A 375 -12.15 13.26 0.01
CA PHE A 375 -11.34 12.04 -0.02
C PHE A 375 -11.00 11.60 -1.44
N SER A 376 -11.94 11.73 -2.39
CA SER A 376 -11.77 11.32 -3.78
C SER A 376 -11.02 12.34 -4.65
N ASN A 377 -11.07 13.64 -4.34
CA ASN A 377 -10.26 14.68 -5.01
C ASN A 377 -8.78 14.68 -4.59
N GLY A 378 -8.38 13.69 -3.80
CA GLY A 378 -7.05 13.48 -3.20
C GLY A 378 -6.40 14.72 -2.61
N LEU A 379 -7.22 15.65 -2.13
CA LEU A 379 -6.80 16.62 -1.13
C LEU A 379 -6.21 15.91 0.10
N PHE A 380 -6.74 14.73 0.44
CA PHE A 380 -6.14 13.87 1.46
C PHE A 380 -4.71 13.43 1.10
N LEU A 381 -4.48 12.99 -0.15
CA LEU A 381 -3.15 12.63 -0.63
C LEU A 381 -2.21 13.85 -0.59
N LEU A 382 -2.66 15.00 -1.09
CA LEU A 382 -1.95 16.28 -1.02
C LEU A 382 -1.56 16.62 0.42
N ALA A 383 -2.51 16.53 1.35
CA ALA A 383 -2.32 16.80 2.76
C ALA A 383 -1.23 15.89 3.36
N ILE A 384 -1.30 14.59 3.07
CA ILE A 384 -0.30 13.61 3.50
C ILE A 384 1.07 13.96 2.93
N LEU A 385 1.18 14.24 1.64
CA LEU A 385 2.47 14.48 0.98
C LEU A 385 3.13 15.78 1.48
N ILE A 386 2.37 16.86 1.62
CA ILE A 386 2.89 18.13 2.17
C ILE A 386 3.26 17.95 3.64
N GLY A 387 2.39 17.32 4.44
CA GLY A 387 2.69 16.99 5.83
C GLY A 387 3.99 16.21 5.96
N LEU A 388 4.22 15.21 5.10
CA LEU A 388 5.43 14.40 5.09
C LEU A 388 6.67 15.23 4.77
N VAL A 389 6.58 16.13 3.79
CA VAL A 389 7.67 17.06 3.43
C VAL A 389 8.02 17.97 4.61
N LEU A 390 7.03 18.58 5.26
CA LEU A 390 7.24 19.53 6.36
C LEU A 390 7.77 18.86 7.64
N ALA A 391 7.37 17.62 7.87
CA ALA A 391 7.83 16.79 8.98
C ALA A 391 9.29 16.31 8.84
N THR A 392 9.91 16.47 7.67
CA THR A 392 11.32 16.12 7.51
C THR A 392 12.24 17.06 8.33
N PRO A 393 13.41 16.56 8.78
CA PRO A 393 14.39 17.39 9.48
C PRO A 393 15.30 18.20 8.53
N ALA A 394 14.86 18.51 7.30
CA ALA A 394 15.60 19.35 6.35
C ALA A 394 15.60 20.84 6.74
N LYS A 395 16.57 21.62 6.19
CA LYS A 395 16.62 23.10 6.31
C LYS A 395 15.27 23.70 5.88
N THR A 396 14.72 24.65 6.66
CA THR A 396 13.37 25.21 6.48
C THR A 396 13.07 25.65 5.05
N ASN A 397 13.99 26.38 4.41
CA ASN A 397 13.81 26.85 3.03
C ASN A 397 13.60 25.70 2.03
N ARG A 398 14.35 24.60 2.18
CA ARG A 398 14.20 23.42 1.30
C ARG A 398 12.86 22.72 1.51
N LYS A 399 12.36 22.68 2.75
CA LYS A 399 11.04 22.12 3.07
C LYS A 399 9.92 22.94 2.48
N ILE A 400 10.02 24.26 2.57
CA ILE A 400 9.04 25.18 1.99
C ILE A 400 9.02 25.02 0.46
N ILE A 401 10.19 25.05 -0.18
CA ILE A 401 10.30 24.87 -1.65
C ILE A 401 9.72 23.51 -2.07
N ALA A 402 10.12 22.42 -1.39
CA ALA A 402 9.59 21.08 -1.68
C ALA A 402 8.08 20.98 -1.43
N GLY A 403 7.56 21.65 -0.39
CA GLY A 403 6.14 21.71 -0.09
C GLY A 403 5.35 22.41 -1.18
N ILE A 404 5.86 23.54 -1.69
CA ILE A 404 5.26 24.26 -2.82
C ILE A 404 5.24 23.41 -4.08
N PHE A 405 6.36 22.77 -4.46
CA PHE A 405 6.39 21.89 -5.63
C PHE A 405 5.45 20.70 -5.46
N THR A 406 5.44 20.08 -4.27
CA THR A 406 4.51 18.98 -3.94
C THR A 406 3.06 19.43 -4.09
N PHE A 407 2.75 20.65 -3.63
CA PHE A 407 1.43 21.24 -3.77
C PHE A 407 1.03 21.39 -5.24
N LEU A 408 1.85 22.09 -6.02
CA LEU A 408 1.58 22.39 -7.42
C LEU A 408 1.44 21.11 -8.26
N ILE A 409 2.35 20.15 -8.10
CA ILE A 409 2.31 18.91 -8.89
C ILE A 409 1.12 18.05 -8.53
N THR A 410 0.88 17.88 -7.23
CA THR A 410 -0.24 17.05 -6.78
C THR A 410 -1.54 17.68 -7.26
N ILE A 411 -1.79 18.97 -6.99
CA ILE A 411 -3.05 19.60 -7.38
C ILE A 411 -3.27 19.60 -8.89
N THR A 412 -2.24 19.87 -9.71
CA THR A 412 -2.35 19.81 -11.18
C THR A 412 -2.67 18.39 -11.67
N LEU A 413 -1.94 17.38 -11.21
CA LEU A 413 -2.18 15.99 -11.63
C LEU A 413 -3.52 15.45 -11.12
N MET A 414 -3.99 15.92 -9.96
CA MET A 414 -5.30 15.55 -9.42
C MET A 414 -6.46 16.16 -10.20
N ILE A 415 -6.37 17.44 -10.58
CA ILE A 415 -7.39 18.08 -11.43
C ILE A 415 -7.41 17.39 -12.80
N LEU A 416 -6.24 17.07 -13.37
CA LEU A 416 -6.13 16.32 -14.62
C LEU A 416 -6.74 14.91 -14.50
N ASN A 417 -6.43 14.18 -13.42
CA ASN A 417 -7.00 12.87 -13.14
C ASN A 417 -8.52 12.91 -13.06
N ASN A 418 -9.07 13.86 -12.31
CA ASN A 418 -10.51 14.00 -12.17
C ASN A 418 -11.17 14.37 -13.50
N GLY A 419 -10.56 15.24 -14.30
CA GLY A 419 -11.05 15.57 -15.65
C GLY A 419 -11.02 14.36 -16.59
N LEU A 420 -9.95 13.58 -16.56
CA LEU A 420 -9.81 12.33 -17.32
C LEU A 420 -10.85 11.28 -16.91
N VAL A 421 -11.02 11.06 -15.60
CA VAL A 421 -12.00 10.12 -15.06
C VAL A 421 -13.41 10.55 -15.46
N LYS A 422 -13.76 11.83 -15.29
CA LYS A 422 -15.06 12.38 -15.70
C LYS A 422 -15.29 12.20 -17.20
N SER A 423 -14.31 12.56 -18.03
CA SER A 423 -14.42 12.38 -19.48
C SER A 423 -14.63 10.91 -19.86
N ALA A 424 -13.87 10.00 -19.26
CA ALA A 424 -14.01 8.57 -19.50
C ALA A 424 -15.41 8.06 -19.09
N ILE A 425 -15.90 8.48 -17.93
CA ILE A 425 -17.24 8.13 -17.43
C ILE A 425 -18.33 8.72 -18.33
N TRP A 426 -18.23 9.99 -18.72
CA TRP A 426 -19.25 10.65 -19.57
C TRP A 426 -19.25 10.07 -20.97
N SER A 427 -18.07 9.78 -21.54
CA SER A 427 -17.94 9.07 -22.82
C SER A 427 -18.58 7.69 -22.75
N LEU A 428 -18.35 6.96 -21.65
CA LEU A 428 -18.99 5.67 -21.41
C LEU A 428 -20.52 5.83 -21.27
N ALA A 429 -20.99 6.80 -20.48
CA ALA A 429 -22.41 7.11 -20.27
C ALA A 429 -23.17 7.47 -21.55
N ASN A 430 -22.50 8.12 -22.49
CA ASN A 430 -23.06 8.50 -23.78
C ASN A 430 -23.03 7.36 -24.81
N ASN A 431 -22.38 6.24 -24.50
CA ASN A 431 -22.36 5.06 -25.35
C ASN A 431 -23.64 4.22 -25.13
N GLU A 432 -24.75 4.66 -25.73
CA GLU A 432 -26.05 3.97 -25.61
C GLU A 432 -25.96 2.51 -26.02
N THR A 433 -25.18 2.19 -27.07
CA THR A 433 -24.94 0.82 -27.53
C THR A 433 -24.30 -0.04 -26.44
N MET A 434 -23.27 0.46 -25.75
CA MET A 434 -22.64 -0.31 -24.66
C MET A 434 -23.57 -0.46 -23.44
N LYS A 435 -24.41 0.55 -23.17
CA LYS A 435 -25.39 0.51 -22.09
C LYS A 435 -26.52 -0.49 -22.37
N THR A 436 -26.99 -0.58 -23.61
CA THR A 436 -28.10 -1.47 -24.00
C THR A 436 -27.64 -2.88 -24.32
N GLU A 437 -26.52 -3.04 -25.03
CA GLU A 437 -26.04 -4.36 -25.47
C GLU A 437 -25.13 -5.04 -24.45
N ASN A 438 -24.46 -4.28 -23.56
CA ASN A 438 -23.50 -4.83 -22.59
C ASN A 438 -23.53 -4.09 -21.22
N PRO A 439 -24.69 -4.04 -20.53
CA PRO A 439 -24.92 -3.21 -19.35
C PRO A 439 -23.93 -3.48 -18.20
N MET A 440 -23.49 -4.72 -18.02
CA MET A 440 -22.51 -5.05 -16.99
C MET A 440 -21.07 -4.70 -17.39
N ARG A 441 -20.73 -4.69 -18.69
CA ARG A 441 -19.43 -4.21 -19.16
C ARG A 441 -19.35 -2.71 -18.95
N TYR A 442 -20.46 -2.02 -19.21
CA TYR A 442 -20.65 -0.63 -18.88
C TYR A 442 -20.45 -0.38 -17.38
N LEU A 443 -21.09 -1.16 -16.49
CA LEU A 443 -20.92 -1.00 -15.03
C LEU A 443 -19.50 -1.34 -14.55
N ASN A 444 -18.91 -2.46 -15.00
CA ASN A 444 -17.55 -2.85 -14.64
C ASN A 444 -16.50 -1.86 -15.15
N LEU A 445 -16.65 -1.32 -16.37
CA LEU A 445 -15.77 -0.26 -16.86
C LEU A 445 -16.00 1.03 -16.07
N ALA A 446 -17.24 1.38 -15.75
CA ALA A 446 -17.56 2.55 -14.96
C ALA A 446 -16.98 2.48 -13.55
N ASP A 447 -16.88 1.28 -12.96
CA ASP A 447 -16.21 1.07 -11.68
C ASP A 447 -14.68 1.04 -11.85
N LEU A 448 -14.15 0.30 -12.83
CA LEU A 448 -12.71 0.06 -12.98
C LEU A 448 -11.94 1.29 -13.49
N LEU A 449 -12.54 2.11 -14.37
CA LEU A 449 -11.90 3.29 -14.95
C LEU A 449 -11.49 4.33 -13.87
N PRO A 450 -12.38 4.75 -12.94
CA PRO A 450 -12.00 5.64 -11.85
C PRO A 450 -10.82 5.10 -11.03
N TRP A 451 -10.87 3.82 -10.65
CA TRP A 451 -9.82 3.20 -9.84
C TRP A 451 -8.49 3.08 -10.60
N GLY A 452 -8.52 2.60 -11.83
CA GLY A 452 -7.33 2.39 -12.65
C GLY A 452 -6.61 3.69 -12.98
N ILE A 453 -7.34 4.70 -13.47
CA ILE A 453 -6.77 6.02 -13.79
C ILE A 453 -6.24 6.69 -12.52
N THR A 454 -7.02 6.66 -11.42
CA THR A 454 -6.59 7.23 -10.13
C THR A 454 -5.34 6.54 -9.60
N LEU A 455 -5.25 5.21 -9.65
CA LEU A 455 -4.08 4.47 -9.19
C LEU A 455 -2.83 4.87 -9.96
N ILE A 456 -2.90 4.94 -11.30
CA ILE A 456 -1.78 5.35 -12.15
C ILE A 456 -1.34 6.78 -11.81
N THR A 457 -2.30 7.71 -11.66
CA THR A 457 -2.01 9.10 -11.28
C THR A 457 -1.36 9.18 -9.91
N VAL A 458 -1.85 8.45 -8.91
CA VAL A 458 -1.27 8.43 -7.57
C VAL A 458 0.18 7.92 -7.61
N ILE A 459 0.45 6.85 -8.36
CA ILE A 459 1.81 6.33 -8.56
C ILE A 459 2.69 7.40 -9.19
N LEU A 460 2.21 8.08 -10.24
CA LEU A 460 2.93 9.14 -10.93
C LEU A 460 3.25 10.32 -10.00
N ILE A 461 2.26 10.80 -9.22
CA ILE A 461 2.43 11.85 -8.20
C ILE A 461 3.53 11.44 -7.21
N LEU A 462 3.44 10.22 -6.66
CA LEU A 462 4.42 9.72 -5.70
C LEU A 462 5.84 9.70 -6.29
N VAL A 463 6.00 9.18 -7.52
CA VAL A 463 7.30 9.12 -8.20
C VAL A 463 7.87 10.53 -8.39
N ILE A 464 7.10 11.46 -8.94
CA ILE A 464 7.57 12.83 -9.21
C ILE A 464 7.91 13.55 -7.90
N VAL A 465 7.03 13.48 -6.89
CA VAL A 465 7.25 14.10 -5.59
C VAL A 465 8.50 13.53 -4.91
N PHE A 466 8.75 12.22 -5.02
CA PHE A 466 9.97 11.62 -4.47
C PHE A 466 11.23 12.05 -5.24
N ILE A 467 11.17 12.18 -6.56
CA ILE A 467 12.29 12.71 -7.36
C ILE A 467 12.62 14.14 -6.95
N ILE A 468 11.63 15.01 -6.83
CA ILE A 468 11.83 16.41 -6.42
C ILE A 468 12.38 16.50 -5.01
N ASN A 469 11.81 15.75 -4.07
CA ASN A 469 12.33 15.67 -2.71
C ASN A 469 13.79 15.19 -2.69
N HIS A 470 14.14 14.21 -3.53
CA HIS A 470 15.51 13.75 -3.68
C HIS A 470 16.44 14.86 -4.15
N LEU A 471 16.07 15.58 -5.22
CA LEU A 471 16.83 16.71 -5.79
C LEU A 471 17.01 17.84 -4.77
N LEU A 472 15.96 18.16 -4.02
CA LEU A 472 15.97 19.18 -2.96
C LEU A 472 16.63 18.69 -1.66
N LYS A 473 17.17 17.46 -1.63
CA LYS A 473 17.77 16.83 -0.44
C LYS A 473 16.81 16.78 0.75
N VAL A 474 15.50 16.72 0.49
CA VAL A 474 14.44 16.48 1.45
C VAL A 474 14.22 14.98 1.58
N LYS A 475 14.53 14.42 2.74
CA LYS A 475 14.58 12.97 2.96
C LYS A 475 13.21 12.40 3.33
N THR A 476 12.14 12.78 2.62
CA THR A 476 10.73 12.37 2.90
C THR A 476 10.56 10.87 3.04
N PHE A 477 11.07 10.11 2.08
CA PHE A 477 11.03 8.64 2.11
C PHE A 477 11.62 8.07 3.40
N TYR A 478 12.74 8.62 3.87
CA TYR A 478 13.43 8.12 5.06
C TYR A 478 12.65 8.44 6.34
N THR A 479 12.00 9.61 6.41
CA THR A 479 11.11 9.96 7.53
C THR A 479 9.88 9.05 7.57
N LEU A 480 9.20 8.87 6.43
CA LEU A 480 8.06 7.95 6.33
C LEU A 480 8.45 6.53 6.73
N TYR A 481 9.60 6.06 6.23
CA TYR A 481 10.11 4.74 6.57
C TYR A 481 10.39 4.59 8.07
N ALA A 482 10.98 5.60 8.71
CA ALA A 482 11.23 5.59 10.15
C ALA A 482 9.93 5.51 10.96
N TRP A 483 8.87 6.21 10.53
CA TRP A 483 7.55 6.11 11.17
C TRP A 483 6.92 4.74 11.00
N LEU A 484 6.91 4.21 9.77
CA LEU A 484 6.36 2.88 9.50
C LEU A 484 7.12 1.82 10.31
N HIS A 485 8.45 1.90 10.37
CA HIS A 485 9.24 0.97 11.16
C HIS A 485 8.97 1.11 12.67
N GLN A 486 8.84 2.32 13.22
CA GLN A 486 8.43 2.50 14.62
C GLN A 486 7.07 1.83 14.89
N LEU A 487 6.10 2.04 13.99
CA LEU A 487 4.76 1.47 14.11
C LEU A 487 4.80 -0.07 14.03
N PHE A 488 5.49 -0.63 13.04
CA PHE A 488 5.64 -2.09 12.89
C PHE A 488 6.36 -2.71 14.08
N TYR A 489 7.42 -2.07 14.60
CA TYR A 489 8.14 -2.54 15.76
C TYR A 489 7.23 -2.55 17.01
N TRP A 490 6.46 -1.49 17.21
CA TRP A 490 5.48 -1.42 18.31
C TRP A 490 4.38 -2.48 18.20
N LEU A 491 3.79 -2.66 17.01
CA LEU A 491 2.79 -3.70 16.74
C LEU A 491 3.37 -5.11 16.98
N ALA A 492 4.59 -5.36 16.51
CA ALA A 492 5.29 -6.62 16.76
C ALA A 492 5.50 -6.86 18.26
N GLY A 493 5.74 -5.81 19.05
CA GLY A 493 5.83 -5.89 20.51
C GLY A 493 4.51 -6.26 21.16
N ILE A 494 3.39 -5.68 20.72
CA ILE A 494 2.05 -6.01 21.22
C ILE A 494 1.68 -7.47 20.93
N ILE A 495 2.06 -7.97 19.75
CA ILE A 495 1.73 -9.34 19.31
C ILE A 495 2.75 -10.36 19.87
N GLY A 496 3.76 -9.92 20.62
CA GLY A 496 4.77 -10.80 21.22
C GLY A 496 5.75 -11.42 20.21
N ILE A 497 5.90 -10.80 19.03
CA ILE A 497 6.81 -11.26 17.97
C ILE A 497 8.24 -10.78 18.21
N LEU A 498 8.42 -9.68 18.94
CA LEU A 498 9.74 -9.18 19.26
C LEU A 498 10.48 -10.19 20.16
N PRO A 499 11.74 -10.53 19.86
CA PRO A 499 12.54 -11.39 20.72
C PRO A 499 12.58 -10.76 22.10
N GLU A 500 12.27 -11.56 23.11
CA GLU A 500 12.37 -11.16 24.51
C GLU A 500 13.76 -10.56 24.71
N LYS A 501 13.81 -9.36 25.29
CA LYS A 501 15.04 -8.61 25.45
C LYS A 501 15.91 -9.43 26.39
N THR A 502 16.78 -10.28 25.86
CA THR A 502 17.68 -11.07 26.68
C THR A 502 18.60 -10.07 27.37
N ASP A 503 18.50 -9.97 28.70
CA ASP A 503 19.23 -9.01 29.55
C ASP A 503 20.77 -9.15 29.48
N ASN A 504 21.28 -9.98 28.57
CA ASN A 504 22.69 -10.30 28.37
C ASN A 504 23.34 -9.58 27.17
N GLU A 505 22.66 -8.65 26.48
CA GLU A 505 23.41 -7.76 25.57
C GLU A 505 24.30 -6.85 26.44
N PRO A 506 25.65 -6.98 26.37
CA PRO A 506 26.54 -6.18 27.20
C PRO A 506 26.25 -4.72 26.94
N ASN A 507 26.09 -3.97 28.03
CA ASN A 507 25.87 -2.53 28.00
C ASN A 507 27.14 -1.88 27.45
N ILE A 508 27.25 -1.76 26.12
CA ILE A 508 28.34 -1.03 25.47
C ILE A 508 28.07 0.44 25.73
N THR A 509 28.51 0.91 26.90
CA THR A 509 28.65 2.33 27.16
C THR A 509 29.50 2.91 26.02
N PRO A 510 29.04 3.96 25.31
CA PRO A 510 29.85 4.61 24.31
C PRO A 510 31.10 5.10 25.02
N THR A 511 32.24 4.50 24.71
CA THR A 511 33.53 4.98 25.20
C THR A 511 33.65 6.40 24.67
N GLU A 512 33.71 7.38 25.57
CA GLU A 512 34.00 8.76 25.22
C GLU A 512 35.24 8.76 24.32
N MET A 513 35.09 9.20 23.07
CA MET A 513 36.22 9.60 22.25
C MET A 513 36.86 10.79 22.98
N LYS A 514 37.85 10.51 23.82
CA LYS A 514 38.82 11.51 24.23
C LYS A 514 39.55 11.95 22.96
N SER A 515 39.42 13.23 22.65
CA SER A 515 40.25 13.89 21.64
C SER A 515 41.65 14.03 22.21
N ASP A 516 42.60 13.32 21.62
CA ASP A 516 44.02 13.68 21.67
C ASP A 516 44.31 14.76 20.61
#